data_AF-A0A7J4QWZ5-F1
#
_entry.id   AF-A0A7J4QWZ5-F1
#
_cell.length_a   1.000
_cell.length_b   1.000
_cell.length_c   1.000
_cell.angle_alpha   90.00
_cell.angle_beta   90.00
_cell.angle_gamma   90.00
#
_symmetry.space_group_name_H-M   'P 1'
#
loop_
_entity.id
_entity.type
_entity.pdbx_description
1 polymer ?
#
loop_
_entity_poly.entity_id
_entity_poly.type
_entity_poly.pdbx_seq_one_letter_code
_entity_poly.pdbx_strand_id
1 'polypeptide(L)' 'DQIEAMTLADRIAILDKGVLQQHDEPLNAYHNPANDFVKSFLCDHIDDLVNTANNLFKKDHEVTK' A
#
# COMPACT_ATOMS: atom_id res chain seq x y z
N ASP A 1 -3.22 4.15 9.53
CA ASP A 1 -3.79 3.63 8.27
C ASP A 1 -2.67 3.00 7.42
N GLN A 2 -2.94 2.03 6.56
CA GLN A 2 -1.88 1.45 5.71
C GLN A 2 -1.43 2.41 4.61
N ILE A 3 -2.35 3.26 4.14
CA ILE A 3 -2.05 4.32 3.17
C ILE A 3 -1.07 5.34 3.78
N GLU A 4 -1.30 5.73 5.04
CA GLU A 4 -0.39 6.60 5.78
C GLU A 4 0.98 5.95 5.97
N ALA A 5 1.05 4.66 6.29
CA ALA A 5 2.32 3.95 6.46
C ALA A 5 3.13 3.87 5.16
N MET A 6 2.46 3.74 4.01
CA MET A 6 3.12 3.71 2.70
C MET A 6 3.58 5.09 2.22
N THR A 7 2.97 6.17 2.69
CA THR A 7 3.21 7.54 2.19
C THR A 7 4.02 8.43 3.12
N LEU A 8 3.97 8.21 4.43
CA LEU A 8 4.63 9.04 5.44
C LEU A 8 5.86 8.38 6.08
N ALA A 9 5.98 7.05 6.00
CA ALA A 9 7.06 6.34 6.69
C ALA A 9 8.29 6.19 5.79
N ASP A 10 9.47 6.46 6.35
CA ASP A 10 10.75 6.18 5.70
C ASP A 10 10.94 4.67 5.47
N ARG A 11 10.39 3.85 6.39
CA ARG A 11 10.44 2.39 6.36
C ARG A 11 9.22 1.78 7.00
N ILE A 12 8.86 0.59 6.53
CA ILE A 12 7.77 -0.22 7.07
C ILE A 12 8.27 -1.57 7.56
N ALA A 13 7.66 -2.08 8.62
CA ALA A 13 7.87 -3.43 9.11
C ALA A 13 6.59 -4.25 8.93
N ILE A 14 6.69 -5.36 8.22
CA ILE A 14 5.59 -6.29 7.98
C ILE A 14 5.80 -7.49 8.89
N LEU A 15 4.80 -7.80 9.72
CA LEU A 15 4.82 -8.91 10.67
C LEU A 15 3.71 -9.91 10.37
N ASP A 16 4.02 -11.20 10.50
CA ASP A 16 3.03 -12.29 10.54
C ASP A 16 3.16 -13.01 11.88
N LYS A 17 2.06 -13.10 12.64
CA LYS A 17 2.01 -13.77 13.96
C LYS A 17 3.13 -13.39 14.92
N GLY A 18 3.53 -12.11 14.91
CA GLY A 18 4.60 -11.59 15.75
C GLY A 18 6.02 -11.85 15.24
N VAL A 19 6.17 -12.43 14.05
CA VAL A 19 7.46 -12.66 13.38
C VAL A 19 7.64 -11.63 12.27
N LEU A 20 8.76 -10.93 12.28
CA LEU A 20 9.14 -9.99 11.22
C LEU A 20 9.34 -10.74 9.90
N GLN A 21 8.60 -10.34 8.87
CA GLN A 21 8.68 -10.88 7.52
C GLN A 21 9.55 -10.01 6.61
N GLN A 22 9.40 -8.69 6.69
CA GLN A 22 10.18 -7.73 5.92
C GLN A 22 10.25 -6.38 6.65
N HIS A 23 11.40 -5.72 6.54
CA HIS A 23 11.59 -4.36 7.03
C HIS A 23 12.34 -3.55 5.97
N ASP A 24 11.63 -2.67 5.27
CA ASP A 24 12.18 -1.98 4.11
C ASP A 24 11.45 -0.67 3.79
N GLU A 25 11.97 0.09 2.83
CA GLU A 25 11.26 1.23 2.25
C GLU A 25 9.93 0.75 1.62
N PRO A 26 8.84 1.54 1.75
CA PRO A 26 7.53 1.20 1.17
C PRO A 26 7.60 0.71 -0.28
N LEU A 27 8.32 1.45 -1.12
CA LEU A 27 8.43 1.16 -2.55
C LEU A 27 9.24 -0.12 -2.82
N ASN A 28 10.27 -0.39 -2.01
CA ASN A 28 11.06 -1.60 -2.16
C ASN A 28 10.30 -2.84 -1.67
N ALA A 29 9.55 -2.73 -0.56
CA ALA A 29 8.67 -3.79 -0.08
C ALA A 29 7.60 -4.17 -1.13
N TYR A 30 7.12 -3.17 -1.88
CA TYR A 30 6.18 -3.39 -2.99
C TYR A 30 6.83 -4.08 -4.19
N HIS A 31 7.97 -3.59 -4.68
CA HIS A 31 8.61 -4.15 -5.87
C HIS A 31 9.30 -5.49 -5.60
N ASN A 32 9.82 -5.69 -4.40
CA ASN A 32 10.62 -6.84 -3.99
C ASN A 32 10.08 -7.44 -2.68
N PRO A 33 8.90 -8.06 -2.70
CA PRO A 33 8.34 -8.72 -1.52
C PRO A 33 9.22 -9.92 -1.13
N ALA A 34 9.55 -10.03 0.15
CA ALA A 34 10.45 -11.05 0.67
C ALA A 34 9.85 -12.47 0.66
N ASN A 35 8.52 -12.59 0.67
CA ASN A 35 7.79 -13.86 0.58
C ASN A 35 6.33 -13.65 0.08
N ASP A 36 5.63 -14.75 -0.18
CA ASP A 36 4.25 -14.74 -0.70
C ASP A 36 3.25 -14.09 0.25
N PHE A 37 3.48 -14.18 1.57
CA PHE A 37 2.67 -13.47 2.55
C PHE A 37 2.80 -11.95 2.37
N VAL A 38 4.03 -11.43 2.29
CA VAL A 38 4.28 -9.99 2.10
C VAL A 38 3.66 -9.50 0.79
N LYS A 39 3.83 -10.27 -0.29
CA LYS A 39 3.23 -9.96 -1.60
C LYS A 39 1.71 -9.88 -1.50
N SER A 40 1.06 -10.89 -0.94
CA SER A 40 -0.40 -10.94 -0.83
C SER A 40 -0.92 -9.82 0.08
N PHE A 41 -0.25 -9.61 1.21
CA PHE A 41 -0.58 -8.56 2.17
C PHE A 41 -0.56 -7.16 1.55
N LEU A 42 0.47 -6.86 0.74
CA LEU A 42 0.57 -5.56 0.04
C LEU A 42 -0.41 -5.43 -1.13
N CYS A 43 -0.63 -6.50 -1.90
CA CYS A 43 -1.56 -6.48 -3.04
C CYS A 43 -3.02 -6.29 -2.59
N ASP A 44 -3.46 -7.00 -1.55
CA ASP A 44 -4.86 -6.97 -1.07
C ASP A 44 -5.30 -5.57 -0.61
N HIS A 45 -4.34 -4.71 -0.25
CA HIS A 45 -4.63 -3.38 0.29
C HIS A 45 -4.35 -2.25 -0.73
N ILE A 46 -3.71 -2.56 -1.86
CA ILE A 46 -3.50 -1.60 -2.95
C ILE A 46 -4.75 -1.44 -3.80
N ASP A 47 -5.60 -2.47 -3.93
CA ASP A 47 -6.89 -2.31 -4.61
C ASP A 47 -7.72 -1.21 -3.94
N ASP A 48 -7.68 -1.12 -2.61
CA ASP A 48 -8.34 -0.04 -1.86
C ASP A 48 -7.69 1.33 -2.10
N LEU A 49 -6.36 1.41 -2.21
CA LEU A 49 -5.63 2.64 -2.54
C LEU A 49 -5.89 3.11 -3.97
N VAL A 50 -5.88 2.20 -4.95
CA VAL A 50 -6.18 2.47 -6.36
C VAL A 50 -7.64 2.86 -6.53
N ASN A 51 -8.57 2.20 -5.84
CA ASN A 51 -9.98 2.57 -5.86
C ASN A 51 -10.21 3.94 -5.21
N THR A 52 -9.52 4.24 -4.11
CA THR A 52 -9.59 5.55 -3.45
C THR A 52 -9.01 6.65 -4.33
N ALA A 53 -7.84 6.45 -4.93
CA ALA A 53 -7.24 7.38 -5.88
C ALA A 53 -8.13 7.59 -7.11
N ASN A 54 -8.66 6.52 -7.72
CA ASN A 54 -9.58 6.62 -8.85
C ASN A 54 -10.86 7.39 -8.50
N ASN A 55 -11.39 7.23 -7.29
CA ASN A 55 -12.56 7.98 -6.82
C ASN A 55 -12.25 9.45 -6.54
N LEU A 56 -11.05 9.75 -6.02
CA LEU A 56 -10.58 11.13 -5.81
C LEU A 56 -10.37 11.85 -7.15
N PHE A 57 -9.74 11.22 -8.14
CA PHE A 57 -9.48 11.82 -9.46
C PHE A 57 -10.70 11.80 -10.41
N LYS A 58 -11.68 10.90 -10.24
CA LYS A 58 -12.95 10.96 -10.99
C LYS A 58 -13.80 12.19 -10.63
N LYS A 59 -13.68 12.68 -9.39
CA LYS A 59 -14.51 13.79 -8.90
C LYS A 59 -14.20 15.12 -9.58
N ASP A 60 -13.01 15.28 -10.15
CA ASP A 60 -12.60 16.51 -10.85
C ASP A 60 -13.16 16.63 -12.27
N HIS A 61 -13.79 15.58 -12.84
CA HIS A 61 -14.32 15.59 -14.20
C HIS A 61 -15.85 15.72 -14.33
N GLU A 62 -16.60 15.83 -13.23
CA GLU A 62 -18.07 16.01 -13.28
C GLU A 62 -18.57 17.42 -12.89
N VAL A 63 -17.70 18.40 -12.63
CA VAL A 63 -18.10 19.78 -12.27
C VAL A 63 -18.05 20.76 -13.46
N THR A 64 -18.16 20.26 -14.70
CA THR A 64 -18.34 21.14 -15.86
C THR A 64 -19.39 20.58 -16.81
N LYS A 65 -20.66 20.74 -16.43
CA LYS A 65 -21.79 20.86 -17.35
C LYS A 65 -22.66 22.03 -16.93
#